data_AF-A0A350DHA6-F1
#
_entry.id   AF-A0A350DHA6-F1
#
_cell.length_a   1.000
_cell.length_b   1.000
_cell.length_c   1.000
_cell.angle_alpha   90.00
_cell.angle_beta   90.00
_cell.angle_gamma   90.00
#
_symmetry.space_group_name_H-M   'P 1'
#
loop_
_entity.id
_entity.type
_entity.pdbx_description
1 polymer ?
#
loop_
_entity_poly.entity_id
_entity_poly.type
_entity_poly.pdbx_seq_one_letter_code
_entity_poly.pdbx_strand_id
1 'polypeptide(L)'
;QLKKEGEAGRRKISQYTRYGTVILALVQATGMSVGLASQGIAYSADFSFYFTAIITFVSGAVFMMWLGEQITEKGIGNGISLLIFAGIVAGLPSAVGQAFELARNEGAWNVLPLLALSVLGIATVA
;
A
#
# COMPACT_ATOMS: atom_id res chain seq x y z
N GLN A 1 9.67 26.18 16.15
CA GLN A 1 9.50 26.22 17.62
C GLN A 1 8.96 24.89 18.17
N LEU A 2 8.08 24.16 17.46
CA LEU A 2 7.63 22.80 17.84
C LEU A 2 8.72 21.73 18.01
N LYS A 3 9.82 21.78 17.24
CA LYS A 3 10.98 20.87 17.42
C LYS A 3 11.76 21.12 18.73
N LYS A 4 11.51 22.21 19.46
CA LYS A 4 12.20 22.55 20.71
C LYS A 4 11.45 22.10 21.98
N GLU A 5 10.25 21.52 21.85
CA GLU A 5 9.39 21.10 22.99
C GLU A 5 9.51 19.61 23.37
N GLY A 6 10.57 18.92 22.91
CA GLY A 6 10.79 17.51 23.25
C GLY A 6 9.65 16.58 22.83
N GLU A 7 9.10 15.79 23.76
CA GLU A 7 8.01 14.83 23.50
C GLU A 7 6.67 15.48 23.14
N ALA A 8 6.37 16.66 23.70
CA ALA A 8 5.11 17.36 23.44
C ALA A 8 5.02 17.83 21.97
N GLY A 9 6.14 18.32 21.43
CA GLY A 9 6.26 18.70 20.02
C GLY A 9 6.11 17.52 19.06
N ARG A 10 6.67 16.35 19.41
CA ARG A 10 6.52 15.10 18.63
C ARG A 10 5.07 14.65 18.55
N ARG A 11 4.33 14.67 19.68
CA ARG A 11 2.89 14.34 19.71
C ARG A 11 2.08 15.28 18.81
N LYS A 12 2.38 16.57 18.85
CA LYS A 12 1.66 17.57 18.05
C LYS A 12 1.90 17.41 16.54
N ILE A 13 3.15 17.11 16.14
CA ILE A 13 3.49 16.79 14.74
C ILE A 13 2.76 15.53 14.29
N SER A 14 2.75 14.47 15.09
CA SER A 14 2.05 13.22 14.77
C SER A 14 0.55 13.44 14.53
N GLN A 15 -0.11 14.30 15.34
CA GLN A 15 -1.51 14.66 15.11
C GLN A 15 -1.73 15.37 13.78
N TYR A 16 -0.90 16.37 13.45
CA TYR A 16 -0.99 17.06 12.15
C TYR A 16 -0.77 16.11 10.97
N THR A 17 0.22 15.22 11.07
CA THR A 17 0.46 14.19 10.06
C THR A 17 -0.74 13.27 9.92
N ARG A 18 -1.38 12.86 11.02
CA ARG A 18 -2.56 12.01 11.00
C ARG A 18 -3.73 12.65 10.24
N TYR A 19 -4.05 13.91 10.55
CA TYR A 19 -5.11 14.62 9.83
C TYR A 19 -4.76 14.84 8.36
N GLY A 20 -3.48 15.14 8.06
CA GLY A 20 -2.99 15.24 6.69
C GLY A 20 -3.17 13.94 5.91
N THR A 21 -2.79 12.80 6.49
CA THR A 21 -2.94 11.48 5.86
C THR A 21 -4.39 11.13 5.58
N VAL A 22 -5.33 11.47 6.47
CA VAL A 22 -6.77 11.22 6.24
C VAL A 22 -7.30 12.02 5.05
N ILE A 23 -6.93 13.31 4.94
CA ILE A 23 -7.32 14.14 3.80
C ILE A 23 -6.72 13.60 2.50
N LEU A 24 -5.44 13.22 2.52
CA LEU A 24 -4.78 12.63 1.36
C LEU A 24 -5.42 11.28 0.97
N ALA A 25 -5.80 10.46 1.94
CA ALA A 25 -6.48 9.19 1.71
C ALA A 25 -7.86 9.41 1.07
N LEU A 26 -8.61 10.43 1.49
CA LEU A 26 -9.90 10.79 0.88
C LEU A 26 -9.76 11.15 -0.61
N VAL A 27 -8.79 11.99 -0.93
CA VAL A 27 -8.53 12.40 -2.33
C VAL A 27 -8.12 11.19 -3.17
N GLN A 28 -7.22 10.35 -2.67
CA GLN A 28 -6.77 9.14 -3.37
C GLN A 28 -7.88 8.09 -3.52
N ALA A 29 -8.67 7.87 -2.47
CA ALA A 29 -9.80 6.94 -2.49
C ALA A 29 -10.85 7.35 -3.52
N THR A 30 -11.09 8.66 -3.68
CA THR A 30 -11.98 9.18 -4.72
C THR A 30 -11.45 8.86 -6.11
N GLY A 31 -10.16 9.14 -6.37
CA GLY A 31 -9.52 8.81 -7.65
C GLY A 31 -9.54 7.30 -7.97
N MET A 32 -9.24 6.45 -6.98
CA MET A 32 -9.30 5.00 -7.13
C MET A 32 -10.71 4.50 -7.42
N SER A 33 -11.72 5.04 -6.72
CA SER A 33 -13.12 4.63 -6.92
C SER A 33 -13.62 4.98 -8.34
N VAL A 34 -13.22 6.13 -8.88
CA VAL A 34 -13.50 6.51 -10.29
C VAL A 34 -12.77 5.59 -11.26
N GLY A 35 -11.51 5.25 -10.98
CA GLY A 35 -10.75 4.27 -11.77
C GLY A 35 -11.46 2.92 -11.85
N LEU A 36 -11.92 2.39 -10.70
CA LEU A 36 -12.64 1.11 -10.63
C LEU A 36 -13.97 1.14 -11.38
N ALA A 37 -14.72 2.24 -11.28
CA ALA A 37 -15.95 2.40 -12.03
C ALA A 37 -15.71 2.44 -13.55
N SER A 38 -14.66 3.13 -13.99
CA SER A 38 -14.31 3.23 -15.42
C SER A 38 -13.86 1.90 -16.05
N GLN A 39 -13.36 0.97 -15.24
CA GLN A 39 -12.95 -0.38 -15.67
C GLN A 39 -14.12 -1.37 -15.74
N GLY A 40 -15.36 -0.94 -15.44
CA GLY A 40 -16.53 -1.82 -15.47
C GLY A 40 -16.56 -2.88 -14.37
N ILE A 41 -15.72 -2.74 -13.33
CA ILE A 41 -15.67 -3.64 -12.18
C ILE A 41 -16.88 -3.41 -11.25
N ALA A 42 -17.45 -2.20 -11.27
CA ALA A 42 -18.67 -1.87 -10.53
C ALA A 42 -19.91 -2.36 -11.28
N TYR A 43 -20.79 -3.10 -10.59
CA TYR A 43 -22.07 -3.58 -11.12
C TYR A 43 -22.97 -2.42 -11.56
N SER A 44 -22.90 -1.31 -10.83
CA SER A 44 -23.44 0.01 -11.20
C SER A 44 -22.56 1.12 -10.62
N ALA A 45 -22.20 2.11 -11.44
CA ALA A 45 -21.38 3.25 -11.03
C ALA A 45 -22.25 4.34 -10.36
N ASP A 46 -23.02 3.95 -9.35
CA ASP A 46 -23.94 4.84 -8.64
C ASP A 46 -23.23 5.60 -7.52
N PHE A 47 -23.86 6.68 -7.03
CA PHE A 47 -23.38 7.42 -5.86
C PHE A 47 -23.17 6.51 -4.63
N SER A 48 -24.00 5.47 -4.47
CA SER A 48 -23.87 4.48 -3.40
C SER A 48 -22.56 3.68 -3.49
N PHE A 49 -22.13 3.33 -4.71
CA PHE A 49 -20.86 2.64 -4.94
C PHE A 49 -19.69 3.54 -4.53
N TYR A 50 -19.65 4.77 -5.03
CA TYR A 50 -18.58 5.72 -4.71
C TYR A 50 -18.49 6.00 -3.21
N PHE A 51 -19.63 6.25 -2.55
CA PHE A 51 -19.66 6.50 -1.11
C PHE A 51 -19.11 5.31 -0.31
N THR A 52 -19.57 4.10 -0.64
CA THR A 52 -19.14 2.87 0.05
C THR A 52 -17.67 2.57 -0.21
N ALA A 53 -17.21 2.69 -1.45
CA ALA A 53 -15.82 2.45 -1.84
C ALA A 53 -14.87 3.44 -1.15
N ILE A 54 -15.19 4.74 -1.18
CA ILE A 54 -14.37 5.78 -0.56
C ILE A 54 -14.25 5.57 0.95
N ILE A 55 -15.37 5.31 1.65
CA ILE A 55 -15.34 5.06 3.09
C ILE A 55 -14.54 3.79 3.41
N THR A 56 -14.69 2.74 2.62
CA THR A 56 -13.96 1.48 2.83
C THR A 56 -12.45 1.69 2.66
N PHE A 57 -12.01 2.40 1.61
CA PHE A 57 -10.60 2.69 1.40
C PHE A 57 -10.01 3.59 2.48
N VAL A 58 -10.72 4.65 2.88
CA VAL A 58 -10.25 5.56 3.95
C VAL A 58 -10.21 4.83 5.29
N SER A 59 -11.21 4.01 5.60
CA SER A 59 -11.24 3.18 6.82
C SER A 59 -10.08 2.19 6.84
N GLY A 60 -9.83 1.49 5.74
CA GLY A 60 -8.70 0.58 5.59
C GLY A 60 -7.34 1.28 5.74
N ALA A 61 -7.18 2.46 5.13
CA ALA A 61 -5.94 3.24 5.26
C ALA A 61 -5.69 3.71 6.70
N VAL A 62 -6.74 4.18 7.40
CA VAL A 62 -6.64 4.59 8.81
C VAL A 62 -6.35 3.38 9.71
N PHE A 63 -6.97 2.23 9.42
CA PHE A 63 -6.71 0.99 10.15
C PHE A 63 -5.26 0.53 10.00
N MET A 64 -4.71 0.55 8.78
CA MET A 64 -3.31 0.21 8.52
C MET A 64 -2.34 1.17 9.21
N MET A 65 -2.63 2.49 9.19
CA MET A 65 -1.85 3.48 9.93
C MET A 65 -1.86 3.19 11.43
N TRP A 66 -3.03 2.90 12.01
CA TRP A 66 -3.15 2.54 13.43
C TRP A 66 -2.36 1.26 13.76
N LEU A 67 -2.43 0.23 12.93
CA LEU A 67 -1.61 -0.97 13.10
C LEU A 67 -0.11 -0.66 13.08
N GLY A 68 0.33 0.22 12.18
CA GLY A 68 1.73 0.64 12.11
C GLY A 68 2.19 1.36 13.38
N GLU A 69 1.33 2.21 13.96
CA GLU A 69 1.60 2.86 15.25
C GLU A 69 1.70 1.81 16.37
N GLN A 70 0.80 0.82 16.41
CA GLN A 70 0.82 -0.25 17.41
C GLN A 70 2.07 -1.13 17.31
N ILE A 71 2.55 -1.44 16.10
CA ILE A 71 3.81 -2.19 15.90
C ILE A 71 4.99 -1.38 16.42
N THR A 72 4.99 -0.06 16.17
CA THR A 72 6.05 0.85 16.64
C THR A 72 6.08 0.93 18.17
N GLU A 73 4.91 0.99 18.82
CA GLU A 73 4.81 1.00 20.30
C GLU A 73 5.31 -0.30 20.94
N LYS A 74 5.18 -1.44 20.25
CA LYS A 74 5.71 -2.74 20.70
C LYS A 74 7.22 -2.91 20.47
N GLY A 75 7.91 -1.89 19.94
CA GLY A 75 9.37 -1.83 19.88
C GLY A 75 10.02 -2.57 18.70
N ILE A 76 9.24 -3.10 17.75
CA ILE A 76 9.78 -3.77 16.55
C ILE A 76 9.98 -2.72 15.45
N GLY A 77 10.99 -1.86 15.61
CA GLY A 77 11.37 -0.85 14.60
C GLY A 77 10.27 0.19 14.30
N ASN A 78 10.23 0.67 13.05
CA ASN A 78 9.16 1.57 12.57
C ASN A 78 8.07 0.74 11.90
N GLY A 79 6.91 0.68 12.55
CA GLY A 79 5.82 -0.21 12.14
C GLY A 79 5.23 0.13 10.78
N ILE A 80 5.20 1.40 10.37
CA ILE A 80 4.73 1.79 9.03
C ILE A 80 5.68 1.22 7.95
N SER A 81 7.00 1.33 8.13
CA SER A 81 7.95 0.74 7.18
C SER A 81 7.85 -0.79 7.13
N LEU A 82 7.59 -1.42 8.27
CA LEU A 82 7.42 -2.87 8.37
C LEU A 82 6.16 -3.35 7.63
N LEU A 83 5.06 -2.59 7.71
CA LEU A 83 3.86 -2.85 6.93
C LEU A 83 4.10 -2.71 5.42
N ILE A 84 4.80 -1.67 4.97
CA ILE A 84 5.15 -1.48 3.55
C ILE A 84 6.01 -2.64 3.08
N PHE A 85 7.04 -2.99 3.85
CA PHE A 85 7.94 -4.11 3.54
C PHE A 85 7.17 -5.44 3.45
N ALA A 86 6.33 -5.74 4.44
CA ALA A 86 5.51 -6.95 4.42
C ALA A 86 4.57 -7.00 3.21
N GLY A 87 4.00 -5.85 2.81
CA GLY A 87 3.16 -5.74 1.61
C GLY A 87 3.92 -6.05 0.31
N ILE A 88 5.15 -5.54 0.17
CA ILE A 88 6.00 -5.82 -1.00
C ILE A 88 6.37 -7.31 -1.03
N VAL A 89 6.84 -7.85 0.10
CA VAL A 89 7.26 -9.25 0.21
C VAL A 89 6.11 -10.21 -0.05
N ALA A 90 4.89 -9.88 0.37
CA ALA A 90 3.70 -10.69 0.11
C ALA A 90 3.34 -10.81 -1.38
N GLY A 91 3.76 -9.86 -2.22
CA GLY A 91 3.53 -9.89 -3.68
C GLY A 91 4.58 -10.68 -4.46
N LEU A 92 5.76 -10.95 -3.89
CA LEU A 92 6.83 -11.65 -4.59
C LEU A 92 6.46 -13.09 -4.99
N PRO A 93 5.81 -13.92 -4.14
CA PRO A 93 5.48 -15.29 -4.52
C PRO A 93 4.55 -15.38 -5.73
N SER A 94 3.57 -14.48 -5.83
CA SER A 94 2.63 -14.48 -6.97
C SER A 94 3.30 -13.99 -8.25
N ALA A 95 4.22 -13.01 -8.16
CA ALA A 95 5.01 -12.55 -9.30
C ALA A 95 5.92 -13.67 -9.84
N VAL A 96 6.55 -14.43 -8.94
CA VAL A 96 7.37 -15.60 -9.31
C VAL A 96 6.49 -16.70 -9.93
N GLY A 97 5.32 -17.00 -9.36
CA GLY A 97 4.39 -17.98 -9.91
C GLY A 97 3.94 -17.64 -11.34
N GLN A 98 3.55 -16.38 -11.58
CA GLN A 98 3.18 -15.89 -12.91
C GLN A 98 4.36 -15.97 -13.89
N ALA A 99 5.58 -15.66 -13.45
CA ALA A 99 6.78 -15.79 -14.27
C ALA A 99 7.05 -17.25 -14.68
N PHE A 100 6.84 -18.21 -13.77
CA PHE A 100 6.95 -19.64 -14.08
C PHE A 100 5.86 -20.14 -15.03
N GLU A 101 4.61 -19.68 -14.87
CA GLU A 101 3.53 -20.02 -15.79
C GLU A 101 3.78 -19.48 -17.20
N LEU A 102 4.25 -18.24 -17.31
CA LEU A 102 4.62 -17.64 -18.59
C LEU A 102 5.77 -18.41 -19.27
N ALA A 103 6.82 -18.75 -18.50
CA ALA A 103 7.93 -19.55 -19.00
C ALA A 103 7.51 -20.97 -19.44
N ARG A 104 6.50 -21.55 -18.78
CA ARG A 104 5.97 -22.88 -19.12
C ARG A 104 5.07 -22.86 -20.36
N ASN A 105 4.26 -21.82 -20.53
CA ASN A 105 3.26 -21.74 -21.60
C ASN A 105 3.83 -21.28 -22.94
N GLU A 106 4.89 -20.47 -22.96
CA GLU A 106 5.47 -19.93 -24.21
C GLU A 106 6.65 -20.73 -24.76
N GLY A 107 7.06 -21.84 -24.11
CA GLY A 107 8.12 -22.73 -24.63
C GLY A 107 9.50 -22.09 -24.80
N ALA A 108 9.67 -20.84 -24.37
CA ALA A 108 10.93 -20.14 -24.43
C ALA A 108 11.71 -20.37 -23.14
N TRP A 109 12.74 -21.23 -23.21
CA TRP A 109 13.86 -21.24 -22.28
C TRP A 109 14.68 -19.93 -22.37
N ASN A 110 14.01 -18.79 -22.35
CA ASN A 110 14.65 -17.49 -22.33
C ASN A 110 14.97 -17.19 -20.87
N VAL A 111 16.18 -17.57 -20.46
CA VAL A 111 16.74 -17.33 -19.11
C VAL A 111 16.77 -15.83 -18.78
N LEU A 112 16.74 -14.96 -19.80
CA LEU A 112 16.79 -13.51 -19.71
C LEU A 112 15.60 -12.88 -18.94
N PRO A 113 14.33 -13.08 -19.31
CA PRO A 113 13.18 -12.54 -18.55
C PRO A 113 13.11 -13.06 -17.11
N LEU A 114 13.49 -14.32 -16.86
CA LEU A 114 13.51 -14.88 -15.51
C LEU A 114 14.59 -14.22 -14.63
N LEU A 115 15.79 -14.03 -15.16
CA LEU A 115 16.86 -13.27 -14.49
C LEU A 115 16.47 -11.81 -14.28
N ALA A 116 15.84 -11.16 -15.27
CA ALA A 116 15.38 -9.78 -15.15
C ALA A 116 14.33 -9.61 -14.04
N LEU A 117 13.37 -10.55 -13.94
CA LEU A 117 12.37 -10.57 -12.86
C LEU A 117 13.01 -10.82 -11.48
N SER A 118 14.00 -11.71 -11.42
CA SER A 118 14.74 -12.00 -10.19
C SER A 118 15.51 -10.77 -9.71
N VAL A 119 16.18 -10.07 -10.62
CA VAL A 119 16.91 -8.81 -10.34
C VAL A 119 15.93 -7.70 -9.95
N LEU A 120 14.78 -7.57 -10.62
CA LEU A 120 13.74 -6.61 -10.25
C LEU A 120 13.15 -6.89 -8.86
N GLY A 121 12.89 -8.17 -8.55
CA GLY A 121 12.45 -8.59 -7.22
C GLY A 121 13.45 -8.25 -6.13
N ILE A 122 14.75 -8.45 -6.38
CA ILE A 122 15.80 -8.08 -5.43
C ILE A 122 15.94 -6.55 -5.33
N ALA A 123 15.88 -5.82 -6.44
CA ALA A 123 16.01 -4.36 -6.49
C ALA A 123 14.82 -3.61 -5.92
N THR A 124 13.64 -4.23 -5.88
CA THR A 124 12.45 -3.65 -5.22
C THR A 124 12.42 -3.90 -3.71
N VAL A 125 13.20 -4.88 -3.24
CA VAL A 125 13.31 -5.25 -1.82
C VAL A 125 14.51 -4.57 -1.14
N ALA A 126 15.59 -4.28 -1.89
CA ALA A 126 16.78 -3.56 -1.43
C ALA A 126 16.56 -2.04 -1.43
#